data_AF-A0AAI9THD3-F1
#
_entry.id   AF-A0AAI9THD3-F1
#
_cell.length_a   1.000
_cell.length_b   1.000
_cell.length_c   1.000
_cell.angle_alpha   90.00
_cell.angle_beta   90.00
_cell.angle_gamma   90.00
#
_symmetry.space_group_name_H-M   'P 1'
#
loop_
_entity.id
_entity.type
_entity.pdbx_description
1 polymer ?
#
loop_
_entity_poly.entity_id
_entity_poly.type
_entity_poly.pdbx_seq_one_letter_code
_entity_poly.pdbx_strand_id
1 'polypeptide(L)'
;MASEPVSPVVEKLLQVLTIEEKVSLVAGQNMWQTAEIERLGIQPLQTTDGPAGARGTKWNYGSLTTFIPSAISLAATFDPSIVEKVGNVLGEETRRKGCHVLLQ
;
A
#
# COMPACT_ATOMS: atom_id res chain seq x y z
N MET A 1 -5.95 6.71 22.03
CA MET A 1 -5.48 7.64 20.98
C MET A 1 -6.73 8.19 20.31
N ALA A 2 -6.94 9.50 20.32
CA ALA A 2 -8.07 10.06 19.59
C ALA A 2 -7.81 9.83 18.10
N SER A 3 -8.74 9.16 17.40
CA SER A 3 -8.68 9.02 15.96
C SER A 3 -8.66 10.42 15.35
N GLU A 4 -7.71 10.70 14.46
CA GLU A 4 -7.75 11.93 13.68
C GLU A 4 -9.12 12.08 13.01
N PRO A 5 -9.62 13.32 12.86
CA PRO A 5 -10.90 13.53 12.21
C PRO A 5 -10.85 12.98 10.78
N VAL A 6 -11.84 12.15 10.46
CA VAL A 6 -12.02 11.60 9.12
C VAL A 6 -12.11 12.76 8.13
N SER A 7 -11.38 12.66 7.02
CA SER A 7 -11.38 13.69 5.97
C SER A 7 -12.82 14.01 5.53
N PRO A 8 -13.20 15.29 5.34
CA PRO A 8 -14.52 15.67 4.86
C PRO A 8 -14.94 14.98 3.55
N VAL A 9 -13.95 14.61 2.72
CA VAL A 9 -14.18 13.85 1.48
C VAL A 9 -14.65 12.43 1.78
N VAL A 10 -14.03 11.76 2.76
CA VAL A 10 -14.38 10.40 3.15
C VAL A 10 -15.79 10.36 3.75
N GLU A 11 -16.14 11.30 4.63
CA GLU A 11 -17.49 11.41 5.19
C GLU A 11 -18.56 11.57 4.11
N LYS A 12 -18.30 12.44 3.12
CA LYS A 12 -19.24 12.65 2.00
C LYS A 12 -19.40 11.39 1.15
N LEU A 13 -18.32 10.67 0.87
CA LEU A 13 -18.37 9.40 0.12
C LEU A 13 -19.13 8.31 0.89
N LEU A 14 -18.92 8.19 2.20
CA LEU A 14 -19.62 7.22 3.05
C LEU A 14 -21.14 7.41 3.07
N GLN A 15 -21.62 8.63 2.88
CA GLN A 15 -23.05 8.93 2.80
C GLN A 15 -23.70 8.53 1.47
N VAL A 16 -22.94 8.51 0.37
CA VAL A 16 -23.47 8.25 -0.98
C VAL A 16 -23.15 6.85 -1.51
N LEU A 17 -22.34 6.07 -0.78
CA LEU A 17 -22.08 4.67 -1.04
C LEU A 17 -23.29 3.81 -0.65
N THR A 18 -23.69 2.89 -1.51
CA THR A 18 -24.67 1.85 -1.17
C THR A 18 -24.07 0.83 -0.19
N ILE A 19 -24.90 -0.03 0.39
CA ILE A 19 -24.40 -1.09 1.28
C ILE A 19 -23.53 -2.07 0.50
N GLU A 20 -23.90 -2.40 -0.73
CA GLU A 20 -23.14 -3.29 -1.61
C GLU A 20 -21.78 -2.70 -1.97
N GLU A 21 -21.72 -1.39 -2.26
CA GLU A 21 -20.46 -0.67 -2.51
C GLU A 21 -19.58 -0.62 -1.24
N LYS A 22 -20.18 -0.49 -0.04
CA LYS A 22 -19.42 -0.57 1.23
C LYS A 22 -18.86 -1.96 1.47
N VAL A 23 -19.66 -3.00 1.20
CA VAL A 23 -19.24 -4.39 1.37
C VAL A 23 -18.13 -4.75 0.37
N SER A 24 -18.16 -4.25 -0.85
CA SER A 24 -17.10 -4.53 -1.82
C SER A 24 -15.76 -3.90 -1.42
N LEU A 25 -15.76 -2.72 -0.79
CA LEU A 25 -14.55 -2.02 -0.36
C LEU A 25 -13.81 -2.67 0.81
N VAL A 26 -14.45 -3.60 1.55
CA VAL A 26 -13.81 -4.34 2.66
C VAL A 26 -13.25 -5.71 2.25
N ALA A 27 -13.27 -6.02 0.96
CA ALA A 27 -12.66 -7.21 0.39
C ALA A 27 -11.70 -6.83 -0.74
N GLY A 28 -10.67 -7.65 -0.94
CA GLY A 28 -9.82 -7.53 -2.14
C GLY A 28 -10.62 -7.90 -3.38
N GLN A 29 -10.51 -7.07 -4.43
CA GLN A 29 -11.03 -7.42 -5.76
C GLN A 29 -10.22 -8.57 -6.36
N ASN A 30 -8.92 -8.58 -6.11
CA ASN A 30 -8.01 -9.67 -6.42
C ASN A 30 -6.85 -9.68 -5.41
N MET A 31 -5.81 -10.49 -5.69
CA MET A 31 -4.65 -10.65 -4.80
C MET A 31 -3.95 -9.32 -4.44
N TRP A 32 -3.98 -8.32 -5.32
CA TRP A 32 -3.18 -7.09 -5.19
C TRP A 32 -3.99 -5.81 -5.24
N GLN A 33 -5.32 -5.86 -5.36
CA GLN A 33 -6.15 -4.66 -5.58
C GLN A 33 -7.41 -4.67 -4.71
N THR A 34 -7.78 -3.50 -4.20
CA THR A 34 -9.11 -3.27 -3.60
C THR A 34 -10.17 -3.14 -4.68
N ALA A 35 -11.44 -3.16 -4.28
CA ALA A 35 -12.55 -2.85 -5.18
C ALA A 35 -12.49 -1.41 -5.72
N GLU A 36 -13.04 -1.23 -6.92
CA GLU A 36 -13.25 0.05 -7.60
C GLU A 36 -14.74 0.44 -7.50
N ILE A 37 -15.02 1.74 -7.32
CA ILE A 37 -16.39 2.31 -7.42
C ILE A 37 -16.38 3.43 -8.47
N GLU A 38 -16.53 3.06 -9.75
CA GLU A 38 -16.39 3.94 -10.91
C GLU A 38 -17.32 5.16 -10.85
N ARG A 39 -18.59 4.97 -10.45
CA ARG A 39 -19.60 6.04 -10.32
C ARG A 39 -19.16 7.18 -9.39
N LEU A 40 -18.35 6.86 -8.37
CA LEU A 40 -17.83 7.83 -7.39
C LEU A 40 -16.36 8.19 -7.64
N GLY A 41 -15.75 7.69 -8.72
CA GLY A 41 -14.35 7.93 -9.05
C GLY A 41 -13.36 7.28 -8.09
N ILE A 42 -13.77 6.26 -7.32
CA ILE A 42 -12.89 5.55 -6.40
C ILE A 42 -12.11 4.49 -7.18
N GLN A 43 -10.86 4.80 -7.49
CA GLN A 43 -9.94 3.89 -8.18
C GLN A 43 -9.42 2.79 -7.23
N PRO A 44 -9.08 1.61 -7.75
CA PRO A 44 -8.56 0.52 -6.92
C PRO A 44 -7.17 0.85 -6.37
N LEU A 45 -6.97 0.58 -5.08
CA LEU A 45 -5.65 0.66 -4.47
C LEU A 45 -4.85 -0.60 -4.79
N GLN A 46 -3.78 -0.40 -5.55
CA GLN A 46 -2.77 -1.41 -5.82
C GLN A 46 -1.84 -1.62 -4.61
N THR A 47 -1.66 -2.87 -4.19
CA THR A 47 -0.72 -3.32 -3.15
C THR A 47 0.46 -4.09 -3.74
N THR A 48 1.56 -4.15 -2.99
CA THR A 48 2.73 -4.97 -3.31
C THR A 48 3.34 -5.54 -2.05
N ASP A 49 3.80 -6.78 -2.12
CA ASP A 49 4.64 -7.34 -1.06
C ASP A 49 5.94 -6.55 -0.88
N GLY A 50 6.35 -6.54 0.39
CA GLY A 50 7.71 -6.45 0.92
C GLY A 50 7.98 -7.65 1.84
N PRO A 51 8.83 -7.56 2.88
CA PRO A 51 9.54 -6.36 3.37
C PRO A 51 10.91 -6.13 2.72
N ALA A 52 11.47 -7.11 2.03
CA ALA A 52 12.84 -7.05 1.48
C ALA A 52 12.95 -6.29 0.14
N GLY A 53 12.02 -5.37 -0.12
CA GLY A 53 11.88 -4.65 -1.40
C GLY A 53 10.45 -4.70 -1.93
N ALA A 54 10.04 -3.70 -2.72
CA ALA A 54 8.73 -3.72 -3.37
C ALA A 54 8.75 -4.76 -4.50
N ARG A 55 8.03 -5.88 -4.35
CA ARG A 55 8.02 -6.97 -5.35
C ARG A 55 7.28 -6.59 -6.64
N GLY A 56 6.15 -5.92 -6.51
CA GLY A 56 5.17 -5.64 -7.55
C GLY A 56 4.07 -6.70 -7.62
N THR A 57 3.21 -6.58 -8.63
CA THR A 57 1.98 -7.38 -8.77
C THR A 57 2.17 -8.72 -9.48
N LYS A 58 3.35 -8.93 -10.09
CA LYS A 58 3.68 -10.17 -10.82
C LYS A 58 4.57 -11.06 -9.98
N TRP A 59 4.27 -12.36 -9.97
CA TRP A 59 5.06 -13.35 -9.25
C TRP A 59 6.35 -13.72 -10.00
N ASN A 60 6.25 -13.92 -11.32
CA ASN A 60 7.38 -14.29 -12.19
C ASN A 60 7.69 -13.16 -13.18
N TYR A 61 8.98 -12.95 -13.47
CA TYR A 61 9.47 -11.92 -14.41
C TYR A 61 8.89 -10.52 -14.11
N GLY A 62 8.86 -10.18 -12.82
CA GLY A 62 8.46 -8.85 -12.35
C GLY A 62 9.48 -7.76 -12.72
N SER A 63 9.12 -6.51 -12.47
CA SER A 63 10.06 -5.40 -12.61
C SER A 63 11.20 -5.55 -11.59
N LEU A 64 12.42 -5.21 -12.01
CA LEU A 64 13.60 -5.17 -11.15
C LEU A 64 13.28 -4.43 -9.84
N THR A 65 13.82 -4.91 -8.72
CA THR A 65 13.61 -4.34 -7.39
C THR A 65 14.92 -4.26 -6.64
N THR A 66 15.05 -3.25 -5.80
CA THR A 66 16.15 -3.16 -4.85
C THR A 66 15.93 -4.19 -3.75
N PHE A 67 16.88 -5.11 -3.59
CA PHE A 67 16.83 -6.08 -2.51
C PHE A 67 17.34 -5.45 -1.21
N ILE A 68 16.44 -5.29 -0.25
CA ILE A 68 16.72 -4.67 1.05
C ILE A 68 17.24 -5.73 2.04
N PRO A 69 18.25 -5.41 2.88
CA PRO A 69 18.67 -6.30 3.96
C PRO A 69 17.51 -6.73 4.86
N SER A 70 17.58 -7.95 5.39
CA SER A 70 16.54 -8.46 6.29
C SER A 70 16.33 -7.55 7.51
N ALA A 71 15.13 -7.57 8.09
CA ALA A 71 14.79 -6.72 9.24
C ALA A 71 15.76 -6.90 10.42
N ILE A 72 16.26 -8.12 10.67
CA ILE A 72 17.23 -8.36 11.74
C ILE A 72 18.61 -7.76 11.43
N SER A 73 19.02 -7.74 10.15
CA SER A 73 20.25 -7.08 9.73
C SER A 73 20.15 -5.56 9.90
N LEU A 74 19.01 -4.97 9.55
CA LEU A 74 18.76 -3.55 9.77
C LEU A 74 18.70 -3.22 11.27
N ALA A 75 18.03 -4.04 12.08
CA ALA A 75 17.97 -3.87 13.53
C ALA A 75 19.35 -3.97 14.19
N ALA A 76 20.22 -4.86 13.70
CA ALA A 76 21.59 -5.02 14.21
C ALA A 76 22.49 -3.79 13.98
N THR A 77 22.06 -2.83 13.15
CA THR A 77 22.76 -1.54 13.03
C THR A 77 22.52 -0.63 14.24
N PHE A 78 21.41 -0.83 14.96
CA PHE A 78 20.92 0.05 16.02
C PHE A 78 20.85 1.54 15.59
N ASP A 79 20.68 1.81 14.29
CA ASP A 79 20.67 3.16 13.71
C ASP A 79 19.32 3.44 13.00
N PRO A 80 18.43 4.23 13.63
CA PRO A 80 17.16 4.62 13.03
C PRO A 80 17.29 5.36 11.69
N SER A 81 18.40 6.07 11.48
CA SER A 81 18.63 6.84 10.24
C SER A 81 18.84 5.92 9.03
N ILE A 82 19.37 4.71 9.24
CA ILE A 82 19.48 3.70 8.19
C ILE A 82 18.10 3.17 7.82
N VAL A 83 17.25 2.90 8.82
CA VAL A 83 15.88 2.42 8.61
C VAL A 83 15.05 3.46 7.85
N GLU A 84 15.19 4.75 8.19
CA GLU A 84 14.53 5.84 7.49
C GLU A 84 14.94 5.92 6.01
N LYS A 85 16.25 5.83 5.72
CA LYS A 85 16.77 5.79 4.33
C LYS A 85 16.21 4.61 3.55
N VAL A 86 16.16 3.43 4.17
CA VAL A 86 15.55 2.24 3.56
C VAL A 86 14.06 2.45 3.30
N GLY A 87 13.34 3.04 4.25
CA GLY A 87 11.93 3.40 4.09
C GLY A 87 11.69 4.33 2.89
N ASN A 88 12.54 5.33 2.70
CA ASN A 88 12.47 6.23 1.53
C ASN A 88 12.66 5.48 0.22
N VAL A 89 13.67 4.61 0.12
CA VAL A 89 13.91 3.75 -1.06
C VAL A 89 12.71 2.84 -1.33
N LEU A 90 12.14 2.22 -0.29
CA LEU A 90 10.97 1.36 -0.39
C LEU A 90 9.74 2.13 -0.89
N GLY A 91 9.51 3.34 -0.38
CA GLY A 91 8.41 4.21 -0.82
C GLY A 91 8.55 4.64 -2.28
N GLU A 92 9.76 4.99 -2.72
CA GLU A 92 10.06 5.33 -4.11
C GLU A 92 9.85 4.15 -5.06
N GLU A 93 10.36 2.97 -4.70
CA GLU A 93 10.18 1.74 -5.48
C GLU A 93 8.71 1.34 -5.58
N THR A 94 7.94 1.48 -4.48
CA THR A 94 6.50 1.20 -4.45
C THR A 94 5.75 2.12 -5.43
N ARG A 95 6.03 3.42 -5.39
CA ARG A 95 5.44 4.40 -6.33
C ARG A 95 5.86 4.12 -7.78
N ARG A 96 7.15 3.81 -8.02
CA ARG A 96 7.67 3.46 -9.36
C ARG A 96 6.95 2.25 -9.96
N LYS A 97 6.49 1.32 -9.12
CA LYS A 97 5.73 0.14 -9.53
C LYS A 97 4.22 0.39 -9.65
N GLY A 98 3.75 1.63 -9.51
CA GLY A 98 2.33 1.96 -9.56
C GLY A 98 1.53 1.41 -8.38
N CYS A 99 2.20 1.08 -7.28
CA CYS A 99 1.58 0.58 -6.07
C CYS A 99 1.38 1.70 -5.06
N HIS A 100 0.31 1.61 -4.26
CA HIS A 100 -0.07 2.60 -3.26
C HIS A 100 0.29 2.13 -1.85
N VAL A 101 0.26 0.81 -1.61
CA VAL A 101 0.51 0.21 -0.30
C VAL A 101 1.62 -0.84 -0.42
N LEU A 102 2.65 -0.69 0.40
CA LEU A 102 3.70 -1.69 0.61
C LEU A 102 3.35 -2.53 1.84
N LEU A 103 3.37 -3.85 1.70
CA LEU A 103 3.13 -4.79 2.80
C LEU A 103 4.47 -5.11 3.47
N GLN A 104 4.83 -4.32 4.48
CA GLN A 104 6.08 -4.42 5.24
C GLN A 104 5.91 -5.20 6.55
#